data_AF-A0A179S8I7-F1
#
_entry.id   AF-A0A179S8I7-F1
#
_cell.length_a   1.000
_cell.length_b   1.000
_cell.length_c   1.000
_cell.angle_alpha   90.00
_cell.angle_beta   90.00
_cell.angle_gamma   90.00
#
_symmetry.space_group_name_H-M   'P 1'
#
loop_
_entity.id
_entity.type
_entity.pdbx_description
1 polymer ?
#
loop_
_entity_poly.entity_id
_entity_poly.type
_entity_poly.pdbx_seq_one_letter_code
_entity_poly.pdbx_strand_id
1 'polypeptide(L)'
;MRNLVLPVVLAGLALASPSWAQSARTGGGDGDLSVFKKACSGCHKWHGGGGGGYGGDALSLRKTELDKDQVAEVVRCGRPGTGMPYHLRGAYDTVKCYDSLKADMAGNMPPEAAAFLRPAEIDAVAGYVVTQLKGKGEPNLEECTTFFGATSRACDIYRKKEGSDAPAVSH
;
A
#
# COMPACT_ATOMS: atom_id res chain seq x y z
N MET A 1 69.44 30.64 -26.71
CA MET A 1 68.70 29.46 -27.24
C MET A 1 67.59 29.15 -26.25
N ARG A 2 66.33 29.02 -26.73
CA ARG A 2 65.15 28.27 -26.18
C ARG A 2 64.96 28.25 -24.63
N ASN A 3 63.82 28.56 -24.03
CA ASN A 3 62.43 28.71 -24.49
C ASN A 3 61.65 29.46 -23.40
N LEU A 4 60.74 30.34 -23.81
CA LEU A 4 59.68 30.91 -22.98
C LEU A 4 58.57 29.84 -22.85
N VAL A 5 58.21 29.46 -21.63
CA VAL A 5 57.06 28.55 -21.39
C VAL A 5 55.97 29.35 -20.69
N LEU A 6 54.90 29.64 -21.42
CA LEU A 6 53.67 30.23 -20.90
C LEU A 6 52.86 29.14 -20.17
N PRO A 7 52.35 29.35 -18.95
CA PRO A 7 51.32 28.48 -18.40
C PRO A 7 49.97 28.91 -18.97
N VAL A 8 49.35 28.03 -19.74
CA VAL A 8 47.94 28.13 -20.14
C VAL A 8 47.09 27.88 -18.89
N VAL A 9 46.42 28.91 -18.39
CA VAL A 9 45.38 28.79 -17.37
C VAL A 9 44.11 28.33 -18.07
N LEU A 10 43.79 27.03 -17.95
CA LEU A 10 42.52 26.46 -18.37
C LEU A 10 41.43 26.86 -17.37
N ALA A 11 40.50 27.70 -17.82
CA ALA A 11 39.27 28.04 -17.12
C ALA A 11 38.39 26.80 -16.95
N GLY A 12 38.13 26.40 -15.70
CA GLY A 12 37.20 25.33 -15.38
C GLY A 12 35.76 25.76 -15.60
N LEU A 13 35.09 25.18 -16.60
CA LEU A 13 33.63 25.21 -16.70
C LEU A 13 33.05 24.31 -15.59
N ALA A 14 32.51 24.92 -14.54
CA ALA A 14 31.66 24.23 -13.58
C ALA A 14 30.34 23.85 -14.27
N LEU A 15 30.21 22.58 -14.65
CA LEU A 15 28.94 21.99 -15.08
C LEU A 15 28.02 21.93 -13.85
N ALA A 16 27.11 22.90 -13.73
CA ALA A 16 25.99 22.83 -12.82
C ALA A 16 25.15 21.59 -13.19
N SER A 17 25.22 20.57 -12.34
CA SER A 17 24.36 19.39 -12.47
C SER A 17 22.92 19.84 -12.24
N PRO A 18 21.98 19.61 -13.17
CA PRO A 18 20.57 19.74 -12.84
C PRO A 18 20.28 18.64 -11.82
N SER A 19 20.13 19.01 -10.56
CA SER A 19 19.50 18.16 -9.56
C SER A 19 18.16 17.77 -10.14
N TRP A 20 18.03 16.51 -10.58
CA TRP A 20 16.76 15.97 -11.01
C TRP A 20 15.75 16.28 -9.91
N ALA A 21 14.70 17.00 -10.30
CA ALA A 21 13.47 17.02 -9.54
C ALA A 21 13.05 15.57 -9.35
N GLN A 22 13.43 14.97 -8.22
CA GLN A 22 12.69 13.87 -7.66
C GLN A 22 11.37 14.49 -7.30
N SER A 23 10.42 14.51 -8.24
CA SER A 23 9.01 14.55 -7.89
C SER A 23 8.88 13.56 -6.75
N ALA A 24 8.56 14.10 -5.57
CA ALA A 24 8.19 13.29 -4.44
C ALA A 24 7.16 12.31 -4.97
N ARG A 25 7.53 11.04 -5.07
CA ARG A 25 6.56 9.97 -5.30
C ARG A 25 5.72 9.95 -4.04
N THR A 26 4.67 10.74 -4.05
CA THR A 26 3.61 10.70 -3.05
C THR A 26 2.95 9.34 -3.17
N GLY A 27 3.42 8.41 -2.32
CA GLY A 27 2.73 7.21 -1.84
C GLY A 27 2.24 6.19 -2.87
N GLY A 28 2.74 4.95 -2.76
CA GLY A 28 2.18 3.77 -3.44
C GLY A 28 2.98 3.36 -4.67
N GLY A 29 4.07 2.61 -4.49
CA GLY A 29 4.71 1.94 -5.62
C GLY A 29 3.83 0.82 -6.17
N ASP A 30 4.07 0.37 -7.41
CA ASP A 30 3.38 -0.77 -8.03
C ASP A 30 3.43 -2.05 -7.15
N GLY A 31 4.44 -2.16 -6.29
CA GLY A 31 4.59 -3.22 -5.29
C GLY A 31 3.52 -3.20 -4.20
N ASP A 32 3.09 -2.03 -3.74
CA ASP A 32 2.22 -1.92 -2.57
C ASP A 32 0.77 -2.31 -2.94
N LEU A 33 0.29 -1.81 -4.08
CA LEU A 33 -1.02 -2.14 -4.63
C LEU A 33 -1.11 -3.61 -5.07
N SER A 34 -0.05 -4.16 -5.66
CA SER A 34 -0.05 -5.56 -6.12
C SER A 34 -0.11 -6.54 -4.95
N VAL A 35 0.59 -6.25 -3.85
CA VAL A 35 0.47 -7.04 -2.61
C VAL A 35 -0.95 -6.94 -2.04
N PHE A 36 -1.51 -5.73 -1.95
CA PHE A 36 -2.87 -5.53 -1.45
C PHE A 36 -3.92 -6.31 -2.26
N LYS A 37 -3.84 -6.26 -3.60
CA LYS A 37 -4.70 -7.02 -4.54
C LYS A 37 -4.67 -8.52 -4.27
N LYS A 38 -3.47 -9.07 -4.05
CA LYS A 38 -3.28 -10.51 -3.87
C LYS A 38 -3.67 -11.00 -2.49
N ALA A 39 -3.30 -10.25 -1.45
CA ALA A 39 -3.34 -10.74 -0.07
C ALA A 39 -4.52 -10.22 0.75
N CYS A 40 -5.05 -9.03 0.43
CA CYS A 40 -5.94 -8.31 1.35
C CYS A 40 -7.32 -8.06 0.76
N SER A 41 -7.41 -7.74 -0.53
CA SER A 41 -8.67 -7.30 -1.16
C SER A 41 -9.75 -8.39 -1.25
N GLY A 42 -9.38 -9.67 -1.09
CA GLY A 42 -10.37 -10.75 -1.02
C GLY A 42 -11.37 -10.57 0.13
N CYS A 43 -10.88 -10.11 1.29
CA CYS A 43 -11.69 -9.85 2.47
C CYS A 43 -12.04 -8.36 2.59
N HIS A 44 -11.04 -7.48 2.46
CA HIS A 44 -11.20 -6.03 2.67
C HIS A 44 -11.79 -5.27 1.48
N LYS A 45 -12.08 -5.98 0.37
CA LYS A 45 -12.51 -5.43 -0.93
C LYS A 45 -11.44 -4.54 -1.57
N TRP A 46 -11.65 -4.21 -2.85
CA TRP A 46 -10.71 -3.38 -3.62
C TRP A 46 -10.51 -1.99 -3.02
N HIS A 47 -11.57 -1.42 -2.44
CA HIS A 47 -11.58 -0.09 -1.85
C HIS A 47 -11.23 -0.08 -0.35
N GLY A 48 -10.92 -1.23 0.26
CA GLY A 48 -10.62 -1.30 1.70
C GLY A 48 -11.81 -1.08 2.63
N GLY A 49 -13.06 -1.12 2.12
CA GLY A 49 -14.25 -0.88 2.93
C GLY A 49 -14.63 -2.04 3.86
N GLY A 50 -14.11 -3.24 3.63
CA GLY A 50 -14.48 -4.43 4.39
C GLY A 50 -15.90 -4.92 4.11
N GLY A 51 -16.48 -5.61 5.08
CA GLY A 51 -17.80 -6.26 5.01
C GLY A 51 -17.73 -7.77 4.80
N GLY A 52 -18.89 -8.40 4.65
CA GLY A 52 -19.01 -9.86 4.54
C GLY A 52 -18.30 -10.43 3.31
N GLY A 53 -17.67 -11.60 3.49
CA GLY A 53 -16.97 -12.33 2.43
C GLY A 53 -16.13 -13.50 2.93
N TYR A 54 -15.15 -13.91 2.13
CA TYR A 54 -14.13 -14.88 2.55
C TYR A 54 -13.39 -14.34 3.79
N GLY A 55 -13.27 -15.15 4.84
CA GLY A 55 -12.63 -14.74 6.10
C GLY A 55 -13.53 -13.99 7.10
N GLY A 56 -14.83 -13.85 6.83
CA GLY A 56 -15.80 -13.22 7.72
C GLY A 56 -16.09 -11.74 7.41
N ASP A 57 -16.59 -11.01 8.39
CA ASP A 57 -16.89 -9.58 8.28
C ASP A 57 -15.62 -8.74 8.48
N ALA A 58 -14.87 -8.54 7.40
CA ALA A 58 -13.64 -7.78 7.44
C ALA A 58 -13.89 -6.33 7.88
N LEU A 59 -13.04 -5.80 8.77
CA LEU A 59 -13.11 -4.41 9.19
C LEU A 59 -12.78 -3.46 8.03
N SER A 60 -13.36 -2.26 8.08
CA SER A 60 -13.04 -1.19 7.15
C SER A 60 -11.65 -0.63 7.42
N LEU A 61 -10.75 -0.77 6.46
CA LEU A 61 -9.42 -0.15 6.50
C LEU A 61 -9.49 1.37 6.34
N ARG A 62 -10.58 1.90 5.78
CA ARG A 62 -10.82 3.35 5.71
C ARG A 62 -11.04 3.98 7.09
N LYS A 63 -11.57 3.20 8.03
CA LYS A 63 -11.87 3.62 9.41
C LYS A 63 -10.83 3.13 10.42
N THR A 64 -9.67 2.65 9.94
CA THR A 64 -8.62 2.19 10.86
C THR A 64 -7.99 3.38 11.57
N GLU A 65 -7.82 3.27 12.88
CA GLU A 65 -7.06 4.24 13.66
C GLU A 65 -5.57 3.88 13.76
N LEU A 66 -5.20 2.68 13.32
CA LEU A 66 -3.84 2.15 13.41
C LEU A 66 -2.85 2.98 12.58
N ASP A 67 -1.65 3.16 13.09
CA ASP A 67 -0.50 3.67 12.32
C ASP A 67 0.13 2.57 11.44
N LYS A 68 1.18 2.92 10.70
CA LYS A 68 1.82 2.00 9.76
C LYS A 68 2.41 0.78 10.46
N ASP A 69 3.08 0.96 11.58
CA ASP A 69 3.79 -0.11 12.28
C ASP A 69 2.79 -1.06 12.94
N GLN A 70 1.70 -0.53 13.47
CA GLN A 70 0.57 -1.31 13.97
C GLN A 70 -0.12 -2.10 12.85
N VAL A 71 -0.34 -1.49 11.67
CA VAL A 71 -0.86 -2.24 10.51
C VAL A 71 0.11 -3.33 10.09
N ALA A 72 1.41 -3.05 10.05
CA ALA A 72 2.43 -4.04 9.72
C ALA A 72 2.45 -5.21 10.71
N GLU A 73 2.28 -4.95 12.01
CA GLU A 73 2.14 -6.01 13.01
C GLU A 73 0.89 -6.86 12.78
N VAL A 74 -0.27 -6.24 12.51
CA VAL A 74 -1.51 -6.98 12.23
C VAL A 74 -1.39 -7.82 10.96
N VAL A 75 -0.74 -7.33 9.90
CA VAL A 75 -0.49 -8.12 8.69
C VAL A 75 0.48 -9.28 8.98
N ARG A 76 1.56 -9.00 9.71
CA ARG A 76 2.56 -9.99 10.12
C ARG A 76 1.92 -11.13 10.92
N CYS A 77 1.09 -10.77 11.90
CA CYS A 77 0.60 -11.64 12.96
C CYS A 77 -0.84 -12.10 12.79
N GLY A 78 -1.55 -11.63 11.77
CA GLY A 78 -2.98 -11.84 11.64
C GLY A 78 -3.74 -11.24 12.81
N ARG A 79 -5.03 -11.54 12.91
CA ARG A 79 -5.86 -11.05 14.02
C ARG A 79 -6.45 -12.23 14.80
N PRO A 80 -5.94 -12.51 16.02
CA PRO A 80 -6.39 -13.62 16.85
C PRO A 80 -7.91 -13.68 17.02
N GLY A 81 -8.47 -14.88 16.99
CA GLY A 81 -9.93 -15.11 17.10
C GLY A 81 -10.75 -14.64 15.89
N THR A 82 -10.12 -14.31 14.76
CA THR A 82 -10.80 -13.89 13.51
C THR A 82 -10.31 -14.70 12.30
N GLY A 83 -10.94 -14.49 11.15
CA GLY A 83 -10.50 -15.08 9.89
C GLY A 83 -9.32 -14.38 9.21
N MET A 84 -8.78 -13.29 9.77
CA MET A 84 -7.63 -12.59 9.19
C MET A 84 -6.33 -13.37 9.45
N PRO A 85 -5.66 -13.88 8.41
CA PRO A 85 -4.52 -14.75 8.58
C PRO A 85 -3.23 -14.00 8.94
N TYR A 86 -2.27 -14.71 9.50
CA TYR A 86 -0.90 -14.21 9.64
C TYR A 86 -0.13 -14.41 8.33
N HIS A 87 0.58 -13.37 7.88
CA HIS A 87 1.31 -13.38 6.60
C HIS A 87 2.82 -13.54 6.74
N LEU A 88 3.39 -13.47 7.95
CA LEU A 88 4.83 -13.72 8.13
C LEU A 88 5.09 -15.20 8.39
N ARG A 89 6.04 -15.77 7.62
CA ARG A 89 6.54 -17.11 7.88
C ARG A 89 7.16 -17.20 9.27
N GLY A 90 6.73 -18.18 10.06
CA GLY A 90 7.22 -18.39 11.43
C GLY A 90 6.59 -17.50 12.49
N ALA A 91 5.56 -16.70 12.15
CA ALA A 91 4.74 -16.01 13.15
C ALA A 91 4.13 -17.02 14.14
N TYR A 92 4.21 -16.71 15.43
CA TYR A 92 3.86 -17.55 16.58
C TYR A 92 4.72 -18.81 16.79
N ASP A 93 5.60 -19.19 15.86
CA ASP A 93 6.50 -20.33 16.03
C ASP A 93 7.91 -19.88 16.43
N THR A 94 8.57 -19.13 15.54
CA THR A 94 9.94 -18.61 15.75
C THR A 94 9.96 -17.11 15.99
N VAL A 95 8.88 -16.42 15.61
CA VAL A 95 8.69 -14.98 15.78
C VAL A 95 7.48 -14.75 16.66
N LYS A 96 7.68 -14.08 17.79
CA LYS A 96 6.57 -13.66 18.65
C LYS A 96 5.66 -12.66 17.97
N CYS A 97 4.37 -12.82 18.22
CA CYS A 97 3.31 -11.94 17.77
C CYS A 97 2.46 -11.57 18.97
N TYR A 98 2.26 -10.27 19.21
CA TYR A 98 1.61 -9.78 20.44
C TYR A 98 2.22 -10.41 21.70
N ASP A 99 3.56 -10.44 21.76
CA ASP A 99 4.39 -11.07 22.79
C ASP A 99 4.17 -12.58 23.04
N SER A 100 3.38 -13.23 22.18
CA SER A 100 2.91 -14.61 22.33
C SER A 100 3.51 -15.55 21.29
N LEU A 101 3.69 -16.82 21.68
CA LEU A 101 3.94 -17.95 20.80
C LEU A 101 2.69 -18.83 20.73
N LYS A 102 2.69 -19.81 19.82
CA LYS A 102 1.57 -20.72 19.58
C LYS A 102 1.06 -21.41 20.85
N ALA A 103 1.96 -21.74 21.77
CA ALA A 103 1.62 -22.36 23.06
C ALA A 103 0.73 -21.45 23.94
N ASP A 104 0.83 -20.12 23.78
CA ASP A 104 0.13 -19.13 24.60
C ASP A 104 -1.27 -18.79 24.05
N MET A 105 -1.62 -19.29 22.85
CA MET A 105 -2.75 -18.77 22.09
C MET A 105 -4.10 -19.41 22.44
N ALA A 106 -4.14 -20.46 23.27
CA ALA A 106 -5.34 -21.07 23.85
C ALA A 106 -6.56 -21.23 22.89
N GLY A 107 -6.32 -21.55 21.62
CA GLY A 107 -7.35 -21.73 20.59
C GLY A 107 -7.73 -20.48 19.78
N ASN A 108 -7.18 -19.31 20.11
CA ASN A 108 -7.39 -18.05 19.38
C ASN A 108 -6.40 -17.84 18.22
N MET A 109 -5.76 -18.91 17.74
CA MET A 109 -4.78 -18.82 16.66
C MET A 109 -5.43 -18.23 15.39
N PRO A 110 -4.87 -17.14 14.83
CA PRO A 110 -5.27 -16.72 13.50
C PRO A 110 -4.89 -17.80 12.47
N PRO A 111 -5.64 -17.94 11.37
CA PRO A 111 -5.32 -18.91 10.32
C PRO A 111 -3.99 -18.55 9.63
N GLU A 112 -3.35 -19.55 9.04
CA GLU A 112 -2.19 -19.33 8.18
C GLU A 112 -2.61 -18.73 6.84
N ALA A 113 -1.86 -17.76 6.32
CA ALA A 113 -2.11 -17.24 4.99
C ALA A 113 -1.76 -18.28 3.92
N ALA A 114 -2.58 -18.39 2.88
CA ALA A 114 -2.30 -19.29 1.74
C ALA A 114 -0.95 -18.99 1.05
N ALA A 115 -0.45 -17.77 1.16
CA ALA A 115 0.89 -17.39 0.77
C ALA A 115 1.46 -16.38 1.76
N PHE A 116 2.68 -16.65 2.24
CA PHE A 116 3.43 -15.73 3.09
C PHE A 116 3.96 -14.53 2.30
N LEU A 117 4.10 -13.41 3.00
CA LEU A 117 4.72 -12.18 2.52
C LEU A 117 6.13 -12.04 3.10
N ARG A 118 7.03 -11.44 2.33
CA ARG A 118 8.35 -11.01 2.81
C ARG A 118 8.21 -9.74 3.67
N PRO A 119 9.17 -9.45 4.57
CA PRO A 119 9.11 -8.25 5.41
C PRO A 119 8.89 -6.95 4.61
N ALA A 120 9.55 -6.80 3.46
CA ALA A 120 9.36 -5.64 2.58
C ALA A 120 7.94 -5.55 1.98
N GLU A 121 7.29 -6.69 1.72
CA GLU A 121 5.91 -6.72 1.21
C GLU A 121 4.90 -6.38 2.32
N ILE A 122 5.19 -6.77 3.55
CA ILE A 122 4.41 -6.38 4.74
C ILE A 122 4.50 -4.85 4.95
N ASP A 123 5.71 -4.29 4.89
CA ASP A 123 5.91 -2.85 5.02
C ASP A 123 5.22 -2.05 3.89
N ALA A 124 5.35 -2.55 2.66
CA ALA A 124 4.69 -2.01 1.48
C ALA A 124 3.17 -1.95 1.63
N VAL A 125 2.52 -3.07 1.99
CA VAL A 125 1.06 -3.09 2.13
C VAL A 125 0.58 -2.27 3.33
N ALA A 126 1.36 -2.22 4.43
CA ALA A 126 1.05 -1.33 5.54
C ALA A 126 1.09 0.14 5.11
N GLY A 127 2.10 0.52 4.32
CA GLY A 127 2.20 1.83 3.67
C GLY A 127 0.99 2.14 2.78
N TYR A 128 0.58 1.19 1.93
CA TYR A 128 -0.61 1.34 1.10
C TYR A 128 -1.87 1.58 1.94
N VAL A 129 -2.08 0.82 3.01
CA VAL A 129 -3.25 0.98 3.88
C VAL A 129 -3.30 2.39 4.47
N VAL A 130 -2.21 2.89 5.05
CA VAL A 130 -2.22 4.19 5.73
C VAL A 130 -2.20 5.38 4.77
N THR A 131 -1.70 5.22 3.55
CA THR A 131 -1.61 6.33 2.57
C THR A 131 -2.77 6.35 1.57
N GLN A 132 -3.28 5.18 1.17
CA GLN A 132 -4.28 5.04 0.11
C GLN A 132 -5.67 4.67 0.61
N LEU A 133 -5.82 4.17 1.85
CA LEU A 133 -7.12 3.72 2.37
C LEU A 133 -7.56 4.47 3.63
N LYS A 134 -6.69 4.59 4.63
CA LYS A 134 -7.01 5.21 5.93
C LYS A 134 -7.55 6.64 5.73
N GLY A 135 -8.70 6.92 6.34
CA GLY A 135 -9.35 8.23 6.31
C GLY A 135 -9.98 8.62 4.97
N LYS A 136 -9.92 7.78 3.94
CA LYS A 136 -10.59 8.06 2.66
C LYS A 136 -12.10 7.97 2.82
N GLY A 137 -12.83 8.85 2.13
CA GLY A 137 -14.30 8.87 2.10
C GLY A 137 -14.89 7.75 1.25
N GLU A 138 -16.00 8.02 0.57
CA GLU A 138 -16.58 7.06 -0.37
C GLU A 138 -15.63 6.77 -1.56
N PRO A 139 -15.60 5.54 -2.09
CA PRO A 139 -14.77 5.22 -3.25
C PRO A 139 -15.12 6.07 -4.47
N ASN A 140 -14.11 6.42 -5.27
CA ASN A 140 -14.26 7.30 -6.44
C ASN A 140 -13.66 6.68 -7.72
N LEU A 141 -13.77 7.40 -8.85
CA LEU A 141 -13.28 6.91 -10.13
C LEU A 141 -11.76 6.74 -10.17
N GLU A 142 -11.00 7.66 -9.58
CA GLU A 142 -9.55 7.63 -9.54
C GLU A 142 -9.04 6.38 -8.80
N GLU A 143 -9.59 6.12 -7.61
CA GLU A 143 -9.28 4.92 -6.83
C GLU A 143 -9.66 3.65 -7.61
N CYS A 144 -10.82 3.64 -8.26
CA CYS A 144 -11.28 2.50 -9.05
C CYS A 144 -10.35 2.23 -10.24
N THR A 145 -9.98 3.25 -10.99
CA THR A 145 -9.14 3.11 -12.19
C THR A 145 -7.68 2.82 -11.84
N THR A 146 -7.20 3.29 -10.69
CA THR A 146 -5.92 2.84 -10.13
C THR A 146 -5.96 1.34 -9.81
N PHE A 147 -7.05 0.86 -9.21
CA PHE A 147 -7.15 -0.54 -8.84
C PHE A 147 -7.39 -1.46 -10.06
N PHE A 148 -8.37 -1.17 -10.91
CA PHE A 148 -8.78 -2.07 -12.00
C PHE A 148 -8.22 -1.70 -13.37
N GLY A 149 -7.60 -0.53 -13.52
CA GLY A 149 -7.17 0.02 -14.80
C GLY A 149 -8.20 1.00 -15.38
N ALA A 150 -7.71 1.99 -16.14
CA ALA A 150 -8.51 3.09 -16.70
C ALA A 150 -9.72 2.62 -17.54
N THR A 151 -9.56 1.53 -18.28
CA THR A 151 -10.59 1.00 -19.20
C THR A 151 -11.50 -0.06 -18.56
N SER A 152 -11.34 -0.36 -17.26
CA SER A 152 -12.12 -1.42 -16.62
C SER A 152 -13.59 -1.04 -16.48
N ARG A 153 -14.49 -1.90 -16.95
CA ARG A 153 -15.95 -1.76 -16.80
C ARG A 153 -16.41 -1.74 -15.34
N ALA A 154 -15.60 -2.27 -14.41
CA ALA A 154 -15.89 -2.19 -12.98
C ALA A 154 -16.04 -0.73 -12.49
N CYS A 155 -15.43 0.22 -13.21
CA CYS A 155 -15.45 1.64 -12.87
C CYS A 155 -16.57 2.44 -13.54
N ASP A 156 -17.44 1.82 -14.34
CA ASP A 156 -18.49 2.52 -15.10
C ASP A 156 -19.50 3.23 -14.19
N ILE A 157 -19.77 2.69 -13.00
CA ILE A 157 -20.68 3.32 -12.03
C ILE A 157 -20.15 4.68 -11.55
N TYR A 158 -18.83 4.82 -11.42
CA TYR A 158 -18.19 6.06 -10.99
C TYR A 158 -18.10 7.07 -12.14
N ARG A 159 -17.83 6.61 -13.37
CA ARG A 159 -17.88 7.46 -14.57
C ARG A 159 -19.25 8.10 -14.79
N LYS A 160 -20.32 7.31 -14.64
CA LYS A 160 -21.69 7.81 -14.78
C LYS A 160 -22.03 8.83 -13.69
N LYS A 161 -21.56 8.60 -12.46
CA LYS A 161 -21.77 9.52 -11.34
C LYS A 161 -21.08 10.86 -11.59
N GLU A 162 -19.81 10.87 -11.96
CA GLU A 162 -19.08 12.12 -12.28
C GLU A 162 -19.69 12.89 -13.45
N GLY A 163 -20.15 12.19 -14.50
CA GLY A 163 -20.85 12.83 -15.62
C GLY A 163 -22.22 13.39 -15.24
N SER A 164 -22.88 12.85 -14.21
CA SER A 164 -24.16 13.35 -13.71
C SER A 164 -23.98 14.54 -12.75
N ASP A 165 -22.83 14.60 -12.07
CA ASP A 165 -22.47 15.67 -11.14
C ASP A 165 -21.72 16.84 -11.83
N ALA A 166 -21.45 16.75 -13.13
CA ALA A 166 -20.78 17.79 -13.89
C ALA A 166 -21.67 19.05 -14.02
N PRO A 167 -21.13 20.26 -13.78
CA PRO A 167 -21.91 21.49 -13.87
C PRO A 167 -22.46 21.65 -15.30
N ALA A 168 -23.77 21.89 -15.41
CA ALA A 168 -24.41 22.17 -16.69
C ALA A 168 -23.78 23.43 -17.29
N VAL A 169 -23.00 23.24 -18.36
CA VAL A 169 -22.46 24.34 -19.16
C VAL A 169 -23.65 25.00 -19.83
N SER A 170 -24.09 26.14 -19.28
CA SER A 170 -25.14 26.95 -19.88
C SER A 170 -24.51 27.67 -21.08
N HIS A 171 -25.01 27.38 -22.28
CA HIS A 171 -24.68 28.10 -23.51
C HIS A 171 -25.46 29.42 -23.60
#